data_AF-A0A0Q7TSD4-F1
#
_entry.id   AF-A0A0Q7TSD4-F1
#
_cell.length_a   1.000
_cell.length_b   1.000
_cell.length_c   1.000
_cell.angle_alpha   90.00
_cell.angle_beta   90.00
_cell.angle_gamma   90.00
#
_symmetry.space_group_name_H-M   'P 1'
#
loop_
_entity.id
_entity.type
_entity.pdbx_description
1 polymer ?
#
loop_
_entity_poly.entity_id
_entity_poly.type
_entity_poly.pdbx_seq_one_letter_code
_entity_poly.pdbx_strand_id
1 'polypeptide(L)' 'MRHELGVSDTRFNRADQWADFGSPADGPAVGVIVVWPHHVGIITERTERGFIVRSGNDGGKVRERERSLRGAIALRWPQ' A
#
# COMPACT_ATOMS: atom_id res chain seq x y z
N MET A 1 5.16 3.08 -5.46
CA MET A 1 3.98 2.25 -5.80
C MET A 1 3.50 2.46 -7.21
N ARG A 2 3.46 3.70 -7.72
CA ARG A 2 2.97 4.00 -9.07
C ARG A 2 3.61 3.13 -10.14
N HIS A 3 4.94 3.08 -10.16
CA HIS A 3 5.70 2.23 -11.09
C HIS A 3 5.50 0.73 -10.84
N GLU A 4 5.48 0.30 -9.57
CA GLU A 4 5.29 -1.11 -9.21
C GLU A 4 3.94 -1.66 -9.70
N LEU A 5 2.89 -0.83 -9.72
CA LEU A 5 1.54 -1.21 -10.14
C LEU A 5 1.20 -0.73 -11.56
N GLY A 6 2.19 -0.28 -12.34
CA GLY A 6 1.98 0.14 -13.74
C GLY A 6 1.07 1.36 -13.93
N VAL A 7 0.87 2.17 -12.89
CA VAL A 7 -0.03 3.33 -12.93
C VAL A 7 0.67 4.50 -13.64
N SER A 8 0.05 5.05 -14.68
CA SER A 8 0.62 6.16 -15.45
C SER A 8 0.39 7.53 -14.80
N ASP A 9 -0.71 7.69 -14.07
CA ASP A 9 -1.10 8.95 -13.43
C ASP A 9 -0.15 9.35 -12.30
N THR A 10 0.47 10.53 -12.44
CA THR A 10 1.51 11.04 -11.54
C THR A 10 0.97 11.53 -10.20
N ARG A 11 -0.35 11.72 -10.03
CA ARG A 11 -0.96 12.05 -8.74
C ARG A 11 -0.63 10.99 -7.67
N PHE A 12 -0.52 9.74 -8.09
CA PHE A 12 -0.12 8.61 -7.26
C PHE A 12 1.36 8.56 -6.89
N ASN A 13 2.13 9.64 -7.14
CA ASN A 13 3.41 9.84 -6.48
C ASN A 13 3.23 10.26 -5.01
N ARG A 14 2.09 10.85 -4.64
CA ARG A 14 1.75 11.22 -3.26
C ARG A 14 0.99 10.08 -2.60
N ALA A 15 1.37 9.72 -1.36
CA ALA A 15 0.86 8.52 -0.69
C ALA A 15 -0.66 8.58 -0.40
N ASP A 16 -1.14 9.69 0.13
CA ASP A 16 -2.56 9.88 0.48
C ASP A 16 -3.50 9.79 -0.73
N GLN A 17 -3.06 10.20 -1.93
CA GLN A 17 -3.86 10.08 -3.16
C GLN A 17 -4.23 8.63 -3.49
N TRP A 18 -3.50 7.64 -2.98
CA TRP A 18 -3.84 6.23 -3.15
C TRP A 18 -5.13 5.82 -2.44
N ALA A 19 -5.65 6.63 -1.50
CA ALA A 19 -6.92 6.37 -0.83
C ALA A 19 -8.10 6.31 -1.81
N ASP A 20 -7.98 6.96 -2.97
CA ASP A 20 -9.00 7.00 -4.02
C ASP A 20 -8.72 6.00 -5.17
N PHE A 21 -7.62 5.24 -5.10
CA PHE A 21 -7.25 4.30 -6.15
C PHE A 21 -8.08 3.02 -6.11
N GLY A 22 -8.47 2.49 -7.27
CA GLY A 22 -9.22 1.24 -7.38
C GLY A 22 -10.50 1.23 -6.55
N SER A 23 -10.81 0.13 -5.87
CA SER A 23 -12.03 -0.03 -5.06
C SER A 23 -11.73 -0.17 -3.55
N PRO A 24 -12.65 0.22 -2.67
CA PRO A 24 -12.50 -0.01 -1.23
C PRO A 24 -12.33 -1.51 -0.92
N ALA A 25 -11.44 -1.83 0.01
CA ALA A 25 -11.35 -3.16 0.60
C ALA A 25 -11.97 -3.17 2.00
N ASP A 26 -12.77 -4.19 2.32
CA ASP A 26 -13.43 -4.34 3.62
C ASP A 26 -12.46 -4.61 4.77
N GLY A 27 -11.22 -4.97 4.45
CA GLY A 27 -10.18 -5.24 5.43
C GLY A 27 -8.84 -5.57 4.79
N PRO A 28 -7.80 -5.78 5.63
CA PRO A 28 -6.47 -6.10 5.15
C PRO A 28 -6.40 -7.53 4.65
N ALA A 29 -5.93 -7.70 3.42
CA ALA A 29 -5.71 -8.99 2.78
C ALA A 29 -4.54 -8.91 1.79
N VAL A 30 -3.99 -10.07 1.39
CA VAL A 30 -2.96 -10.13 0.35
C VAL A 30 -3.50 -9.51 -0.93
N GLY A 31 -2.70 -8.64 -1.56
CA GLY A 31 -3.09 -7.83 -2.72
C GLY A 31 -3.73 -6.49 -2.39
N VAL A 32 -4.13 -6.25 -1.14
CA VAL A 32 -4.69 -4.96 -0.71
C VAL A 32 -3.58 -3.92 -0.58
N ILE A 33 -3.81 -2.76 -1.17
CA ILE A 33 -3.01 -1.55 -0.98
C ILE A 33 -3.40 -0.94 0.36
N VAL A 34 -2.40 -0.73 1.21
CA VAL A 34 -2.54 -0.03 2.49
C VAL A 34 -2.00 1.38 2.31
N VAL A 35 -2.82 2.35 2.68
CA VAL A 35 -2.52 3.78 2.54
C VAL A 35 -2.35 4.40 3.91
N TRP A 36 -1.20 5.02 4.14
CA TRP A 36 -0.92 5.91 5.27
C TRP A 36 -0.80 7.35 4.77
N PRO A 37 -0.91 8.37 5.65
CA PRO A 37 -0.80 9.78 5.24
C PRO A 37 0.47 10.11 4.45
N HIS A 38 1.58 9.42 4.74
CA HIS A 38 2.89 9.68 4.13
C HIS A 38 3.55 8.42 3.56
N HIS A 39 2.85 7.28 3.52
CA HIS A 39 3.41 6.03 3.00
C HIS A 39 2.34 5.18 2.32
N VAL A 40 2.74 4.34 1.38
CA VAL A 40 1.83 3.42 0.70
C VAL A 40 2.56 2.13 0.34
N GLY A 41 1.86 1.01 0.48
CA GLY A 41 2.37 -0.30 0.10
C GLY A 41 1.25 -1.26 -0.24
N ILE A 42 1.61 -2.45 -0.74
CA ILE A 42 0.69 -3.55 -0.99
C ILE A 42 1.03 -4.70 -0.05
N ILE A 43 0.01 -5.31 0.56
CA ILE A 43 0.20 -6.50 1.39
C ILE A 43 0.55 -7.65 0.47
N THR A 44 1.69 -8.28 0.69
CA THR A 44 2.15 -9.45 -0.07
C THR A 44 1.92 -10.74 0.69
N GLU A 45 1.90 -10.68 2.03
CA GLU A 45 1.72 -11.85 2.88
C GLU A 45 1.01 -11.48 4.18
N ARG A 46 0.25 -12.43 4.72
CA ARG A 46 -0.29 -12.38 6.08
C ARG A 46 0.53 -13.32 6.96
N THR A 47 1.03 -12.80 8.08
CA THR A 47 1.75 -13.59 9.08
C THR A 47 0.86 -13.84 10.30
N GLU A 48 1.32 -14.67 11.23
CA GLU A 48 0.64 -14.85 12.53
C GLU A 48 0.58 -13.56 13.36
N ARG A 49 1.50 -12.61 13.12
CA ARG A 49 1.69 -11.39 13.92
C ARG A 49 1.28 -10.10 13.20
N GLY A 50 1.03 -10.16 11.89
CA GLY A 50 0.71 -8.98 11.10
C GLY A 50 0.70 -9.24 9.60
N PHE A 51 1.26 -8.29 8.85
CA PHE A 51 1.29 -8.32 7.39
C PHE A 51 2.66 -7.93 6.88
N ILE A 52 3.15 -8.68 5.89
CA ILE A 52 4.29 -8.26 5.09
C ILE A 52 3.78 -7.30 4.02
N VAL A 53 4.40 -6.13 3.97
CA VAL A 53 4.02 -5.06 3.04
C VAL A 53 5.20 -4.75 2.14
N ARG A 54 4.97 -4.86 0.83
CA ARG A 54 5.88 -4.35 -0.19
C ARG A 54 5.55 -2.90 -0.48
N SER A 55 6.52 -2.01 -0.30
CA SER A 55 6.34 -0.58 -0.51
C SER A 55 7.55 0.05 -1.19
N GLY A 56 7.29 1.04 -2.05
CA GLY A 56 8.32 1.85 -2.68
C GLY A 56 8.67 3.07 -1.82
N ASN A 57 9.87 3.63 -2.04
CA ASN A 57 10.41 4.77 -1.28
C ASN A 57 10.55 4.50 0.25
N ASP A 58 10.64 3.23 0.63
CA ASP A 58 10.96 2.83 2.01
C ASP A 58 12.47 2.97 2.25
N GLY A 59 12.88 4.17 2.63
CA GLY A 59 14.29 4.56 2.70
C GLY A 59 14.96 4.62 1.32
N GLY A 60 14.24 5.16 0.32
CA GLY A 60 14.73 5.31 -1.06
C GLY A 60 14.80 4.02 -1.87
N LYS A 61 14.30 2.89 -1.34
CA LYS A 61 14.29 1.59 -2.01
C LYS A 61 12.89 0.98 -1.98
N VAL A 62 12.66 0.00 -2.86
CA VAL A 62 11.54 -0.93 -2.70
C VAL A 62 11.94 -1.93 -1.63
N ARG A 63 11.09 -2.11 -0.62
CA ARG A 63 11.31 -3.10 0.44
C ARG A 63 10.04 -3.85 0.74
N GLU A 64 10.23 -5.08 1.17
CA GLU A 64 9.19 -5.95 1.66
C GLU A 64 9.52 -6.30 3.12
N ARG A 65 8.66 -5.91 4.05
CA ARG A 65 8.87 -6.17 5.49
C ARG A 65 7.56 -6.16 6.25
N GLU A 66 7.57 -6.77 7.42
CA GLU A 66 6.45 -6.70 8.35
C GLU A 66 6.17 -5.25 8.75
N ARG A 67 4.90 -4.85 8.67
CA ARG A 67 4.44 -3.52 9.08
C ARG A 67 3.12 -3.58 9.83
N SER A 68 3.01 -2.71 10.84
CA SER A 68 1.72 -2.43 11.47
C SER A 68 0.84 -1.62 10.52
N LEU A 69 -0.44 -1.96 10.46
CA LEU A 69 -1.46 -1.20 9.73
C LEU A 69 -2.06 -0.05 10.55
N ARG A 70 -1.57 0.18 11.77
CA ARG A 70 -2.03 1.28 12.63
C ARG A 70 -1.84 2.62 11.89
N GLY A 71 -2.88 3.45 11.93
CA GLY A 71 -2.86 4.77 11.29
C GLY A 71 -3.00 4.72 9.77
N ALA A 72 -3.32 3.57 9.18
CA ALA A 72 -3.77 3.51 7.80
C ALA A 72 -5.08 4.30 7.67
N ILE A 73 -5.17 5.11 6.62
CA ILE A 73 -6.33 5.95 6.30
C ILE A 73 -7.25 5.31 5.26
N ALA A 74 -6.74 4.34 4.50
CA ALA A 74 -7.53 3.58 3.53
C ALA A 74 -6.92 2.20 3.25
N LEU A 75 -7.79 1.28 2.82
CA LEU A 75 -7.47 -0.03 2.29
C LEU A 75 -8.14 -0.17 0.92
N ARG A 76 -7.38 -0.50 -0.12
CA ARG A 76 -7.86 -0.48 -1.51
C ARG A 76 -7.44 -1.72 -2.28
N TRP A 77 -8.33 -2.27 -3.10
CA TRP A 77 -7.94 -3.21 -4.14
C TRP A 77 -7.37 -2.44 -5.34
N PRO A 78 -6.26 -2.90 -5.94
CA PRO A 78 -5.79 -2.35 -7.21
C PRO A 78 -6.83 -2.56 -8.32
N GLN A 79 -6.81 -1.68 -9.34
CA GLN A 79 -7.58 -1.87 -10.58
C GLN A 79 -6.99 -2.95 -11.47
#